data_AF-A0A817JLM1-F1
#
_entry.id   AF-A0A817JLM1-F1
#
_cell.length_a   1.000
_cell.length_b   1.000
_cell.length_c   1.000
_cell.angle_alpha   90.00
_cell.angle_beta   90.00
_cell.angle_gamma   90.00
#
_symmetry.space_group_name_H-M   'P 1'
#
loop_
_entity.id
_entity.type
_entity.pdbx_description
1 polymer ?
#
loop_
_entity_poly.entity_id
_entity_poly.type
_entity_poly.pdbx_seq_one_letter_code
_entity_poly.pdbx_strand_id
1 'polypeptide(L)'
;MNSTDNESISAILNCSLAGRVYAPTYNFFKLLNATYLRLLIGPGILLNSLCLFILSRPRLSNKSTTILFLRVLAFFDILSITLK
;
A
#
# COMPACT_ATOMS: atom_id res chain seq x y z
N MET A 1 36.69 -7.44 38.53
CA MET A 1 35.88 -6.73 37.51
C MET A 1 35.58 -7.79 36.45
N ASN A 2 34.34 -8.29 36.45
CA ASN A 2 34.02 -9.62 35.90
C ASN A 2 33.75 -9.54 34.40
N SER A 3 34.32 -10.47 33.63
CA SER A 3 34.23 -10.51 32.15
C SER A 3 32.79 -10.56 31.62
N THR A 4 31.86 -11.09 32.41
CA THR A 4 30.43 -11.23 32.13
C THR A 4 29.65 -9.91 32.15
N ASP A 5 30.15 -8.89 32.88
CA ASP A 5 29.48 -7.58 32.97
C ASP A 5 29.72 -6.74 31.70
N ASN A 6 30.87 -6.92 31.05
CA ASN A 6 31.20 -6.21 29.80
C ASN A 6 30.43 -6.76 28.60
N GLU A 7 30.14 -8.05 28.56
CA GLU A 7 29.40 -8.70 27.47
C GLU A 7 27.93 -8.24 27.45
N SER A 8 27.29 -8.19 28.62
CA SER A 8 25.90 -7.74 28.76
C SER A 8 25.73 -6.25 28.42
N ILE A 9 26.67 -5.38 28.84
CA ILE A 9 26.66 -3.96 28.49
C ILE A 9 26.84 -3.78 26.97
N SER A 10 27.73 -4.56 26.33
CA SER A 10 27.93 -4.51 24.88
C SER A 10 26.69 -4.92 24.09
N ALA A 11 25.95 -5.93 24.55
CA ALA A 11 24.72 -6.40 23.93
C ALA A 11 23.58 -5.37 24.05
N ILE A 12 23.45 -4.70 25.21
CA ILE A 12 22.47 -3.64 25.44
C ILE A 12 22.78 -2.41 24.57
N LEU A 13 24.05 -2.02 24.48
CA LEU A 13 24.50 -0.92 23.60
C LEU A 13 24.25 -1.25 22.13
N ASN A 14 24.54 -2.47 21.68
CA ASN A 14 24.28 -2.90 20.30
C ASN A 14 22.78 -2.96 19.97
N CYS A 15 21.94 -3.41 20.91
CA CYS A 15 20.48 -3.42 20.73
C CYS A 15 19.90 -2.00 20.65
N SER A 16 20.36 -1.09 21.51
CA SER A 16 19.96 0.33 21.51
C SER A 16 20.46 1.08 20.27
N LEU A 17 21.69 0.80 19.83
CA LEU A 17 22.27 1.38 18.62
C LEU A 17 21.58 0.86 17.35
N ALA A 18 21.31 -0.45 17.27
CA ALA A 18 20.51 -1.03 16.19
C ALA A 18 19.11 -0.40 16.17
N GLY A 19 18.43 -0.28 17.32
CA GLY A 19 17.15 0.42 17.41
C GLY A 19 17.22 1.86 16.90
N ARG A 20 18.28 2.61 17.24
CA ARG A 20 18.48 3.99 16.78
C ARG A 20 18.89 4.15 15.32
N VAL A 21 19.58 3.18 14.74
CA VAL A 21 19.99 3.21 13.32
C VAL A 21 18.89 2.67 12.42
N TYR A 22 18.17 1.64 12.85
CA TYR A 22 17.07 1.05 12.09
C TYR A 22 15.74 1.80 12.25
N ALA A 23 15.47 2.48 13.37
CA ALA A 23 14.25 3.28 13.53
C ALA A 23 14.09 4.43 12.50
N PRO A 24 15.10 5.27 12.22
CA PRO A 24 14.97 6.34 11.23
C PRO A 24 14.82 5.76 9.81
N THR A 25 15.57 4.70 9.49
CA THR A 25 15.45 3.99 8.21
C THR A 25 14.07 3.36 8.05
N TYR A 26 13.56 2.68 9.07
CA TYR A 26 12.22 2.10 9.09
C TYR A 26 11.12 3.17 8.95
N ASN A 27 11.25 4.28 9.66
CA ASN A 27 10.30 5.39 9.55
C ASN A 27 10.33 6.03 8.16
N PHE A 28 11.50 6.15 7.54
CA PHE A 28 11.65 6.64 6.17
C PHE A 28 11.02 5.68 5.15
N PHE A 29 11.29 4.36 5.26
CA PHE A 29 10.65 3.35 4.42
C PHE A 29 9.13 3.30 4.60
N LYS A 30 8.65 3.46 5.85
CA LYS A 30 7.22 3.52 6.16
C LYS A 30 6.57 4.74 5.50
N LEU A 31 7.22 5.90 5.56
CA LEU A 31 6.74 7.12 4.91
C LEU A 31 6.76 6.99 3.38
N LEU A 32 7.82 6.45 2.81
CA LEU A 32 7.92 6.15 1.37
C LEU A 32 6.82 5.20 0.93
N ASN A 33 6.62 4.10 1.63
CA ASN A 33 5.59 3.11 1.30
C ASN A 33 4.19 3.72 1.39
N ALA A 34 3.91 4.50 2.44
CA ALA A 34 2.64 5.21 2.57
C ALA A 34 2.43 6.25 1.45
N THR A 35 3.49 6.96 1.07
CA THR A 35 3.45 7.95 -0.02
C THR A 35 3.26 7.27 -1.38
N TYR A 36 3.95 6.16 -1.62
CA TYR A 36 3.82 5.36 -2.82
C TYR A 36 2.41 4.79 -2.96
N LEU A 37 1.85 4.19 -1.90
CA LEU A 37 0.46 3.75 -1.88
C LEU A 37 -0.49 4.90 -2.19
N ARG A 38 -0.26 6.08 -1.62
CA ARG A 38 -1.09 7.27 -1.85
C ARG A 38 -0.96 7.81 -3.28
N LEU A 39 0.21 7.67 -3.89
CA LEU A 39 0.44 8.03 -5.29
C LEU A 39 -0.28 7.08 -6.23
N LEU A 40 -0.40 5.79 -5.90
CA LEU A 40 -1.12 4.80 -6.69
C LEU A 40 -2.66 4.95 -6.63
N ILE A 41 -3.18 5.56 -5.56
CA ILE A 41 -4.62 5.81 -5.38
C ILE A 41 -5.19 6.68 -6.52
N GLY A 42 -4.52 7.78 -6.85
CA GLY A 42 -4.95 8.69 -7.91
C GLY A 42 -5.17 8.03 -9.28
N PRO A 43 -4.14 7.41 -9.89
CA PRO A 43 -4.28 6.72 -11.16
C PRO A 43 -5.22 5.51 -11.08
N GLY A 44 -5.29 4.81 -9.94
CA GLY A 44 -6.22 3.70 -9.73
C GLY A 44 -7.69 4.13 -9.83
N ILE A 45 -8.07 5.23 -9.17
CA ILE A 45 -9.43 5.78 -9.28
C ILE A 45 -9.71 6.26 -10.71
N LEU A 46 -8.76 6.96 -11.33
CA LEU A 46 -8.88 7.48 -12.70
C LEU A 46 -9.11 6.36 -13.71
N LEU A 47 -8.32 5.28 -13.64
CA LEU A 47 -8.40 4.17 -14.56
C LEU A 47 -9.71 3.38 -14.40
N ASN A 48 -10.13 3.13 -13.16
CA ASN A 48 -11.38 2.43 -12.88
C ASN A 48 -12.63 3.26 -13.22
N SER A 49 -12.57 4.58 -13.02
CA SER A 49 -13.63 5.50 -13.45
C SER A 49 -13.74 5.57 -14.97
N LEU A 50 -12.60 5.60 -15.68
CA LEU A 50 -12.56 5.56 -17.14
C LEU A 50 -13.09 4.22 -17.68
N CYS A 51 -12.73 3.11 -17.02
CA CYS A 51 -13.24 1.78 -17.33
C CYS A 51 -14.77 1.72 -17.23
N LEU A 52 -15.34 2.22 -16.12
CA LEU A 52 -16.79 2.33 -15.95
C LEU A 52 -17.43 3.24 -17.00
N PHE A 53 -16.82 4.36 -17.35
CA PHE A 53 -17.34 5.28 -18.36
C PHE A 53 -17.39 4.63 -19.76
N ILE A 54 -16.33 3.91 -20.14
CA ILE A 54 -16.28 3.18 -21.41
C ILE A 54 -17.30 2.04 -21.40
N LEU A 55 -17.30 1.22 -20.35
CA LEU A 55 -18.22 0.08 -20.21
C LEU A 55 -19.68 0.52 -20.18
N SER A 56 -20.01 1.70 -19.63
CA SER A 56 -21.38 2.22 -19.54
C SER A 56 -21.93 2.77 -20.86
N ARG A 57 -21.12 2.84 -21.93
CA ARG A 57 -21.61 3.32 -23.22
C ARG A 57 -22.67 2.35 -23.78
N PRO A 58 -23.81 2.86 -24.28
CA PRO A 58 -24.93 2.05 -24.77
C PRO A 58 -24.61 1.19 -26.00
N ARG A 59 -23.45 1.41 -26.63
CA ARG A 59 -22.96 0.63 -27.79
C ARG A 59 -22.31 -0.70 -27.41
N LEU A 60 -21.94 -0.90 -26.15
CA LEU A 60 -21.39 -2.17 -25.69
C LEU A 60 -22.52 -3.10 -25.28
N SER A 61 -22.53 -4.29 -25.88
CA SER A 61 -23.57 -5.31 -25.67
C SER A 61 -23.64 -5.72 -24.19
N ASN A 62 -24.66 -5.23 -23.48
CA ASN A 62 -24.95 -5.62 -22.08
C ASN A 62 -25.26 -7.13 -21.92
N LYS A 63 -25.27 -7.91 -23.00
CA LYS A 63 -25.48 -9.36 -22.98
C LYS A 63 -24.24 -10.15 -22.53
N SER A 64 -23.06 -9.55 -22.55
CA SER A 64 -21.83 -10.22 -22.12
C SER A 64 -21.71 -10.19 -20.59
N THR A 65 -21.74 -11.38 -19.97
CA THR A 65 -21.50 -11.57 -18.52
C THR A 65 -20.15 -10.99 -18.08
N THR A 66 -19.16 -11.00 -18.96
CA THR A 66 -17.83 -10.42 -18.74
C THR A 66 -17.89 -8.90 -18.56
N ILE A 67 -18.73 -8.18 -19.31
CA ILE A 67 -18.88 -6.72 -19.20
C ILE A 67 -19.52 -6.36 -17.86
N LEU A 68 -20.49 -7.15 -17.41
CA LEU A 68 -21.16 -6.97 -16.12
C LEU A 68 -20.19 -7.24 -14.96
N PHE A 69 -19.38 -8.30 -15.07
CA PHE A 69 -18.31 -8.60 -14.11
C PHE A 69 -17.27 -7.48 -14.04
N LEU A 70 -16.80 -6.97 -15.19
CA LEU A 70 -15.83 -5.87 -15.24
C LEU A 70 -16.36 -4.57 -14.60
N ARG A 71 -17.65 -4.27 -14.75
CA ARG A 71 -18.27 -3.12 -14.06
C ARG A 71 -18.29 -3.31 -12.54
N VAL A 72 -18.65 -4.49 -12.06
CA VAL A 72 -18.65 -4.79 -10.61
C VAL A 72 -17.24 -4.74 -10.05
N LEU A 73 -16.26 -5.29 -10.77
CA LEU A 73 -14.85 -5.26 -10.39
C LEU A 73 -14.31 -3.82 -10.30
N ALA A 74 -14.57 -2.99 -11.32
CA ALA A 74 -14.16 -1.59 -11.31
C ALA A 74 -14.84 -0.78 -10.20
N PHE A 75 -16.11 -1.09 -9.88
CA PHE A 75 -16.81 -0.48 -8.76
C PHE A 75 -16.19 -0.89 -7.41
N PHE A 76 -15.85 -2.17 -7.25
CA PHE A 76 -15.22 -2.69 -6.04
C PHE A 76 -13.81 -2.14 -5.84
N ASP A 77 -13.04 -1.92 -6.90
CA ASP A 77 -11.72 -1.28 -6.79
C ASP A 77 -11.84 0.18 -6.34
N ILE A 78 -12.79 0.94 -6.87
CA ILE A 78 -13.05 2.32 -6.41
C ILE A 78 -13.50 2.31 -4.95
N LEU A 79 -14.37 1.36 -4.58
CA LEU A 79 -14.84 1.20 -3.22
C LEU A 79 -13.68 0.87 -2.28
N SER A 80 -12.80 -0.05 -2.63
CA SER A 80 -11.63 -0.46 -1.85
C SER A 80 -10.62 0.68 -1.65
N ILE A 81 -10.57 1.62 -2.59
CA ILE A 81 -9.74 2.82 -2.46
C ILE A 81 -10.42 3.88 -1.56
N THR A 82 -11.75 3.96 -1.58
CA THR A 82 -12.54 4.98 -0.87
C THR A 82 -12.84 4.60 0.58
N LEU A 83 -13.17 3.33 0.84
CA LEU A 83 -13.31 2.74 2.17
C LEU A 83 -11.93 2.33 2.67
N LYS A 84 -11.19 3.30 3.18
CA LYS A 84 -9.94 3.08 3.91
C LYS A 84 -10.21 2.62 5.35
#